data_AF-A0A535CGA8-F1
#
_entry.id   AF-A0A535CGA8-F1
#
_cell.length_a   1.000
_cell.length_b   1.000
_cell.length_c   1.000
_cell.angle_alpha   90.00
_cell.angle_beta   90.00
_cell.angle_gamma   90.00
#
_symmetry.space_group_name_H-M   'P 1'
#
loop_
_entity.id
_entity.type
_entity.pdbx_description
1 polymer ?
#
loop_
_entity_poly.entity_id
_entity_poly.type
_entity_poly.pdbx_seq_one_letter_code
_entity_poly.pdbx_strand_id
1 'polypeptide(L)'
;MNLSQFLPALKIPIDGFFIADLCGFILALPISLFLAFWLSEVKNRMTVVIGAFAGALLGFLAVLGLVDTLIFDQPLPDATPAGTFFGSVLLCSVLAISAAIILDLIVARRTRRDYRRPSAVAHE
;
A
#
# COMPACT_ATOMS: atom_id res chain seq x y z
N MET A 1 -6.68 29.04 20.39
CA MET A 1 -6.06 27.70 20.42
C MET A 1 -5.20 27.56 19.17
N ASN A 2 -3.87 27.44 19.32
CA ASN A 2 -2.95 27.26 18.20
C ASN A 2 -3.08 25.82 17.69
N LEU A 3 -3.77 25.63 16.57
CA LEU A 3 -3.90 24.32 15.88
C LEU A 3 -2.54 23.75 15.43
N SER A 4 -1.51 24.60 15.35
CA SER A 4 -0.11 24.23 15.05
C SER A 4 0.59 23.43 16.17
N GLN A 5 0.02 23.38 17.37
CA GLN A 5 0.57 22.59 18.50
C GLN A 5 0.04 21.14 18.52
N PHE A 6 -1.05 20.86 17.79
CA PHE A 6 -1.66 19.53 17.68
C PHE A 6 -1.34 18.81 16.38
N LEU A 7 -0.75 19.51 15.41
CA LEU A 7 -0.19 18.92 14.22
C LEU A 7 1.31 18.87 14.46
N PRO A 8 1.90 17.70 14.85
CA PRO A 8 3.35 17.57 14.82
C PRO A 8 3.78 18.07 13.45
N ALA A 9 4.63 19.09 13.42
CA ALA A 9 5.10 19.67 12.18
C ALA A 9 5.61 18.51 11.35
N LEU A 10 5.06 18.32 10.14
CA LEU A 10 5.42 17.27 9.21
C LEU A 10 6.91 17.45 8.86
N LYS A 11 7.77 16.93 9.72
CA LYS A 11 9.21 17.02 9.62
C LYS A 11 9.59 15.69 9.02
N ILE A 12 9.95 15.73 7.75
CA ILE A 12 10.56 14.60 7.05
C ILE A 12 12.07 14.89 7.10
N PRO A 13 12.77 14.65 8.22
CA PRO A 13 14.22 14.67 8.19
C PRO A 13 14.67 13.52 7.28
N ILE A 14 15.63 13.80 6.38
CA ILE A 14 16.25 12.76 5.55
C ILE A 14 17.25 12.01 6.43
N ASP A 15 16.70 11.22 7.36
CA ASP A 15 17.46 10.43 8.34
C ASP A 15 17.60 8.98 7.87
N GLY A 16 18.47 8.21 8.52
CA GLY A 16 18.72 6.81 8.17
C GLY A 16 17.47 5.92 8.21
N PHE A 17 16.45 6.29 8.98
CA PHE A 17 15.16 5.60 9.05
C PHE A 17 14.31 5.83 7.80
N PHE A 18 14.19 7.08 7.34
CA PHE A 18 13.51 7.42 6.09
C PHE A 18 14.14 6.71 4.89
N ILE A 19 15.48 6.68 4.83
CA ILE A 19 16.20 5.99 3.76
C ILE A 19 15.96 4.48 3.82
N ALA A 20 15.98 3.90 5.02
CA ALA A 20 15.67 2.48 5.23
C ALA A 20 14.24 2.14 4.79
N ASP A 21 13.25 2.96 5.16
CA ASP A 21 11.86 2.77 4.75
C ASP A 21 11.70 2.89 3.22
N LEU A 22 12.28 3.94 2.63
CA LEU A 22 12.27 4.17 1.18
C LEU A 22 12.90 3.01 0.41
N CYS A 23 14.07 2.52 0.84
CA CYS A 23 14.72 1.38 0.22
C CYS A 23 13.89 0.10 0.33
N GLY A 24 13.23 -0.11 1.47
CA GLY A 24 12.35 -1.26 1.66
C GLY A 24 11.09 -1.20 0.80
N PHE A 25 10.48 -0.02 0.66
CA PHE A 25 9.37 0.22 -0.26
C PHE A 25 9.79 -0.01 -1.72
N ILE A 26 10.92 0.53 -2.15
CA ILE A 26 11.44 0.36 -3.52
C ILE A 26 11.70 -1.13 -3.84
N LEU A 27 12.15 -1.93 -2.88
CA LEU A 27 12.33 -3.37 -3.07
C LEU A 27 11.01 -4.16 -3.04
N ALA A 28 10.08 -3.79 -2.14
CA ALA A 28 8.78 -4.46 -2.03
C ALA A 28 7.87 -4.19 -3.24
N LEU A 29 8.00 -3.02 -3.87
CA LEU A 29 7.16 -2.59 -4.98
C LEU A 29 7.25 -3.52 -6.22
N PRO A 30 8.43 -3.81 -6.80
CA PRO A 30 8.51 -4.69 -7.97
C PRO A 30 8.07 -6.12 -7.64
N ILE A 31 8.38 -6.62 -6.44
CA ILE A 31 7.99 -7.97 -6.01
C ILE A 31 6.47 -8.07 -5.90
N SER A 32 5.86 -7.14 -5.16
CA SER A 32 4.40 -7.15 -4.93
C SER A 32 3.60 -6.88 -6.20
N LEU A 33 4.03 -5.95 -7.08
CA LEU A 33 3.39 -5.74 -8.37
C LEU A 33 3.51 -6.98 -9.27
N PHE A 34 4.68 -7.61 -9.30
CA PHE A 34 4.89 -8.82 -10.10
C PHE A 34 3.98 -9.94 -9.61
N LEU A 35 3.93 -10.20 -8.29
CA LEU A 35 3.03 -11.20 -7.72
C LEU A 35 1.55 -10.87 -8.00
N ALA A 36 1.14 -9.62 -7.82
CA ALA A 36 -0.24 -9.18 -8.07
C ALA A 36 -0.66 -9.37 -9.53
N PHE A 37 0.25 -9.09 -10.48
CA PHE A 37 0.01 -9.32 -11.89
C PHE A 37 -0.11 -10.81 -12.24
N TRP A 38 0.70 -11.66 -11.60
CA TRP A 38 0.73 -13.10 -11.86
C TRP A 38 -0.45 -13.84 -11.22
N LEU A 39 -0.85 -13.45 -10.01
CA LEU A 39 -1.96 -14.08 -9.27
C LEU A 39 -3.34 -13.67 -9.80
N SER A 40 -3.47 -12.54 -10.50
CA SER A 40 -4.77 -12.08 -10.97
C SER A 40 -5.21 -12.80 -12.25
N GLU A 41 -6.36 -13.47 -12.16
CA GLU A 41 -7.05 -14.10 -13.28
C GLU A 41 -8.04 -13.13 -13.99
N VAL A 42 -8.07 -11.86 -13.57
CA VAL A 42 -9.08 -10.89 -14.00
C VAL A 42 -8.75 -10.28 -15.37
N LYS A 43 -9.80 -10.09 -16.20
CA LYS A 43 -9.68 -9.53 -17.56
C LYS A 43 -9.02 -8.14 -17.58
N ASN A 44 -9.23 -7.34 -16.53
CA ASN A 44 -8.57 -6.05 -16.35
C ASN A 44 -7.51 -6.10 -15.23
N ARG A 45 -6.32 -6.60 -15.56
CA ARG A 45 -5.19 -6.76 -14.62
C ARG A 45 -4.67 -5.42 -14.07
N MET A 46 -4.89 -4.31 -14.78
CA MET A 46 -4.48 -2.98 -14.29
C MET A 46 -5.13 -2.62 -12.97
N THR A 47 -6.39 -2.99 -12.75
CA THR A 47 -7.11 -2.67 -11.52
C THR A 47 -6.39 -3.30 -10.32
N VAL A 48 -5.97 -4.56 -10.43
CA VAL A 48 -5.26 -5.27 -9.37
C VAL A 48 -3.85 -4.71 -9.13
N VAL A 49 -3.14 -4.33 -10.20
CA VAL A 49 -1.82 -3.67 -10.09
C VAL A 49 -1.92 -2.32 -9.39
N ILE A 50 -2.95 -1.52 -9.68
CA ILE A 50 -3.20 -0.25 -8.99
C ILE A 50 -3.55 -0.49 -7.52
N GLY A 51 -4.32 -1.53 -7.22
CA GLY A 51 -4.61 -1.97 -5.86
C GLY A 51 -3.34 -2.34 -5.09
N ALA A 52 -2.44 -3.12 -5.71
CA ALA A 52 -1.16 -3.49 -5.15
C ALA A 52 -0.29 -2.26 -4.85
N PHE A 53 -0.21 -1.32 -5.81
CA PHE A 53 0.52 -0.07 -5.64
C PHE A 53 -0.05 0.77 -4.49
N ALA A 54 -1.37 0.93 -4.42
CA ALA A 54 -2.03 1.67 -3.34
C ALA A 54 -1.80 1.02 -1.96
N GLY A 55 -1.82 -0.31 -1.89
CA GLY A 55 -1.51 -1.06 -0.66
C GLY A 55 -0.05 -0.90 -0.23
N ALA A 56 0.89 -0.97 -1.18
CA ALA A 56 2.31 -0.71 -0.90
C ALA A 56 2.52 0.72 -0.38
N LEU A 57 1.88 1.71 -1.01
CA LEU A 57 1.97 3.12 -0.62
C LEU A 57 1.42 3.36 0.80
N LEU A 58 0.30 2.70 1.14
CA LEU A 58 -0.24 2.75 2.49
C LEU A 58 0.70 2.10 3.52
N GLY A 59 1.38 1.01 3.16
CA GLY A 59 2.38 0.39 4.02
C GLY A 59 3.56 1.31 4.29
N PHE A 60 4.07 1.99 3.26
CA PHE A 60 5.11 3.00 3.39
C PHE A 60 4.67 4.14 4.32
N LEU A 61 3.49 4.73 4.08
CA LEU A 61 2.96 5.79 4.95
C LEU A 61 2.74 5.34 6.39
N ALA A 62 2.36 4.09 6.62
CA ALA A 62 2.19 3.53 7.96
C ALA A 62 3.52 3.40 8.71
N VAL A 63 4.58 2.95 8.04
CA VAL A 63 5.93 2.87 8.65
C VAL A 63 6.46 4.27 8.92
N LEU A 64 6.32 5.17 7.96
CA LEU A 64 6.71 6.57 8.09
C LEU A 64 5.97 7.26 9.26
N GLY A 65 4.68 6.98 9.43
CA GLY A 65 3.84 7.51 10.50
C GLY A 65 4.12 6.95 11.89
N LEU A 66 4.41 5.65 12.00
CA LEU A 66 4.47 4.93 13.28
C LEU A 66 5.88 4.70 13.79
N VAL A 67 6.83 4.41 12.91
CA VAL A 67 8.20 4.04 13.27
C VAL A 67 9.14 5.24 13.11
N ASP A 68 8.87 6.03 12.07
CA ASP A 68 9.65 7.21 11.73
C ASP A 68 9.11 8.47 12.41
N THR A 69 9.82 9.59 12.24
CA THR A 69 9.52 10.85 12.94
C THR A 69 8.40 11.67 12.31
N LEU A 70 7.47 11.06 11.56
CA LEU A 70 6.43 11.82 10.87
C LEU A 70 5.36 12.35 11.82
N ILE A 71 5.05 11.59 12.88
CA ILE A 71 4.05 11.94 13.90
C ILE A 71 4.71 12.20 15.26
N PHE A 72 5.87 11.60 15.54
CA PHE A 72 6.58 11.73 16.82
C PHE A 72 7.94 12.42 16.64
N ASP A 73 8.30 13.32 17.56
CA ASP A 73 9.58 14.06 17.56
C ASP A 73 10.82 13.17 17.75
N GLN A 74 10.63 11.92 18.19
CA GLN A 74 11.70 10.93 18.36
C GLN A 74 11.27 9.61 17.73
N PRO A 75 12.17 8.91 17.00
CA PRO A 75 11.91 7.55 16.54
C PRO A 75 11.66 6.65 17.75
N LEU A 76 10.95 5.53 17.56
CA LEU A 76 10.68 4.59 18.65
C LEU A 76 11.98 4.25 19.41
N PRO A 77 11.97 4.28 20.76
CA PRO A 77 13.13 3.83 21.53
C PRO A 77 13.46 2.38 21.14
N ASP A 78 14.75 2.11 20.94
CA ASP A 78 15.31 0.84 20.43
C ASP A 78 15.04 0.50 18.95
N ALA A 79 14.44 1.40 18.17
CA ALA A 79 14.34 1.21 16.72
C ALA A 79 15.73 1.30 16.06
N THR A 80 16.04 0.32 15.22
CA THR A 80 17.26 0.33 14.40
C THR A 80 16.90 0.55 12.93
N PRO A 81 17.70 1.30 12.15
CA PRO A 81 17.43 1.52 10.73
C PRO A 81 17.28 0.21 9.93
N ALA A 82 18.06 -0.82 10.30
CA ALA A 82 17.96 -2.15 9.70
C ALA A 82 16.60 -2.82 10.01
N GLY A 83 16.11 -2.70 11.24
CA GLY A 83 14.78 -3.19 11.62
C GLY A 83 13.66 -2.49 10.85
N THR A 84 13.76 -1.18 10.67
CA THR A 84 12.81 -0.40 9.87
C THR A 84 12.82 -0.81 8.40
N PHE A 85 13.99 -1.09 7.82
CA PHE A 85 14.10 -1.61 6.45
C PHE A 85 13.38 -2.96 6.27
N PHE A 86 13.66 -3.95 7.13
CA PHE A 86 12.99 -5.26 6.99
C PHE A 86 11.50 -5.17 7.33
N GLY A 87 11.13 -4.33 8.30
CA GLY A 87 9.75 -4.03 8.65
C GLY A 87 8.98 -3.43 7.48
N SER A 88 9.56 -2.45 6.78
CA SER A 88 8.92 -1.80 5.64
C SER A 88 8.78 -2.73 4.45
N VAL A 89 9.80 -3.53 4.13
CA VAL A 89 9.70 -4.56 3.07
C VAL A 89 8.52 -5.50 3.35
N LEU A 90 8.41 -6.01 4.58
CA LEU A 90 7.35 -6.95 4.97
C LEU A 90 5.97 -6.29 4.98
N LEU A 91 5.81 -5.15 5.67
CA LEU A 91 4.53 -4.44 5.76
C LEU A 91 4.03 -4.00 4.39
N CYS A 92 4.90 -3.39 3.57
CA CYS A 92 4.53 -2.98 2.22
C CYS A 92 4.12 -4.18 1.37
N SER A 93 4.83 -5.30 1.46
CA SER A 93 4.49 -6.50 0.69
C SER A 93 3.15 -7.10 1.11
N VAL A 94 2.89 -7.22 2.43
CA VAL A 94 1.63 -7.76 2.94
C VAL A 94 0.45 -6.86 2.58
N LEU A 95 0.59 -5.54 2.75
CA LEU A 95 -0.47 -4.58 2.42
C LEU A 95 -0.71 -4.49 0.92
N ALA A 96 0.33 -4.54 0.10
CA ALA A 96 0.19 -4.60 -1.36
C ALA A 96 -0.56 -5.86 -1.82
N ILE A 97 -0.17 -7.03 -1.33
CA ILE A 97 -0.80 -8.31 -1.71
C ILE A 97 -2.23 -8.38 -1.21
N SER A 98 -2.50 -7.98 0.03
CA SER A 98 -3.87 -7.97 0.57
C SER A 98 -4.79 -7.02 -0.19
N ALA A 99 -4.33 -5.80 -0.52
CA ALA A 99 -5.07 -4.86 -1.35
C ALA A 99 -5.33 -5.40 -2.76
N ALA A 100 -4.34 -6.04 -3.37
CA ALA A 100 -4.46 -6.70 -4.66
C ALA A 100 -5.54 -7.80 -4.64
N ILE A 101 -5.50 -8.70 -3.66
CA ILE A 101 -6.49 -9.80 -3.50
C ILE A 101 -7.89 -9.24 -3.28
N ILE A 102 -8.04 -8.22 -2.42
CA ILE A 102 -9.34 -7.59 -2.17
C ILE A 102 -9.91 -6.99 -3.46
N LEU A 103 -9.09 -6.28 -4.23
CA LEU A 103 -9.52 -5.71 -5.50
C LEU A 103 -9.88 -6.81 -6.52
N ASP A 104 -9.09 -7.87 -6.60
CA ASP A 104 -9.33 -9.01 -7.47
C ASP A 104 -10.70 -9.65 -7.18
N LEU A 105 -11.01 -9.90 -5.89
CA LEU A 105 -12.30 -10.40 -5.44
C LEU A 105 -13.46 -9.43 -5.73
N ILE A 106 -13.25 -8.12 -5.56
CA ILE A 106 -14.27 -7.10 -5.85
C ILE A 106 -14.59 -7.09 -7.35
N VAL A 107 -13.57 -7.12 -8.22
CA VAL A 107 -13.77 -7.10 -9.67
C VAL A 107 -14.43 -8.40 -10.13
N ALA A 108 -13.96 -9.56 -9.66
CA ALA A 108 -14.59 -10.85 -9.97
C ALA A 108 -16.08 -10.88 -9.56
N ARG A 109 -16.43 -10.33 -8.38
CA ARG A 109 -17.82 -10.20 -7.92
C ARG A 109 -18.64 -9.24 -8.79
N ARG A 110 -18.07 -8.10 -9.20
CA ARG A 110 -18.75 -7.13 -10.08
C ARG A 110 -19.02 -7.71 -11.46
N THR A 111 -18.03 -8.35 -12.08
CA THR A 111 -18.18 -8.97 -13.39
C THR A 111 -19.25 -10.07 -13.37
N ARG A 112 -19.29 -10.93 -12.34
CA ARG A 112 -20.39 -11.92 -12.19
C ARG A 112 -21.78 -11.27 -12.04
N ARG A 113 -21.85 -10.09 -11.42
CA ARG A 113 -23.11 -9.34 -11.25
C ARG A 113 -23.57 -8.69 -12.56
N ASP A 114 -22.63 -8.20 -13.38
CA ASP A 114 -22.92 -7.61 -14.68
C ASP A 114 -23.42 -8.66 -15.68
N TYR A 115 -22.83 -9.87 -15.71
CA TYR A 115 -23.37 -10.98 -16.52
C TYR A 115 -24.77 -11.45 -16.07
N ARG A 116 -25.12 -11.25 -14.81
CA ARG A 116 -26.47 -11.55 -14.28
C ARG A 116 -27.51 -10.50 -14.61
N ARG A 117 -27.11 -9.34 -15.15
CA ARG A 117 -28.02 -8.41 -15.80
C ARG A 117 -27.88 -8.68 -17.29
N PRO A 118 -28.73 -9.53 -17.90
CA PRO A 118 -28.86 -9.49 -19.34
C PRO A 118 -29.18 -8.04 -19.67
N SER A 119 -28.32 -7.41 -20.47
CA SER A 119 -28.62 -6.18 -21.15
C SER A 119 -30.03 -6.35 -21.71
N ALA A 120 -30.99 -5.62 -21.17
CA ALA A 120 -32.35 -5.53 -21.68
C ALA A 120 -32.32 -4.72 -22.99
N VAL A 121 -31.51 -5.18 -23.94
CA VAL A 121 -31.53 -4.78 -25.35
C VAL A 121 -31.98 -6.03 -26.09
N ALA A 122 -33.20 -6.44 -25.74
CA ALA A 122 -33.97 -7.39 -26.50
C ALA A 122 -34.83 -6.56 -27.47
N HIS A 123 -34.44 -6.63 -28.74
CA HIS A 123 -35.26 -6.42 -29.93
C HIS A 123 -35.72 -4.98 -30.26
N GLU A 124 -35.06 -4.39 -31.26
CA GLU A 124 -35.77 -3.75 -32.39
C GLU A 124 -35.89 -4.76 -33.53
#